data_AF-A0A0P7B9U3-F1
#
_entry.id   AF-A0A0P7B9U3-F1
#
_cell.length_a   1.000
_cell.length_b   1.000
_cell.length_c   1.000
_cell.angle_alpha   90.00
_cell.angle_beta   90.00
_cell.angle_gamma   90.00
#
_symmetry.space_group_name_H-M   'P 1'
#
loop_
_entity.id
_entity.type
_entity.pdbx_description
1 polymer ?
#
loop_
_entity_poly.entity_id
_entity_poly.type
_entity_poly.pdbx_seq_one_letter_code
_entity_poly.pdbx_strand_id
1 'polypeptide(L)'
;MKHHCENHERCMEMIQAVLDGSATPEEMQHYKTEMNRCLPCIEGEELQKSIKHALNAKIEKKCCPEQTISQIKSKLSVASLLLLLLVAEIKLIDIYF
;
A
#
# COMPACT_ATOMS: atom_id res chain seq x y z
N MET A 1 6.01 24.99 -15.41
CA MET A 1 5.24 23.74 -15.59
C MET A 1 5.32 23.30 -17.04
N LYS A 2 5.37 21.98 -17.29
CA LYS A 2 5.19 21.41 -18.62
C LYS A 2 3.69 21.34 -18.95
N HIS A 3 3.33 21.75 -20.17
CA HIS A 3 1.95 21.69 -20.69
C HIS A 3 1.70 20.44 -21.54
N HIS A 4 2.75 19.69 -21.88
CA HIS A 4 2.67 18.41 -22.59
C HIS A 4 3.53 17.37 -21.86
N CYS A 5 3.03 16.15 -21.72
CA CYS A 5 3.76 15.04 -21.10
C CYS A 5 4.20 14.07 -22.20
N GLU A 6 5.51 13.99 -22.44
CA GLU A 6 6.10 13.05 -23.41
C GLU A 6 5.94 11.58 -23.01
N ASN A 7 5.75 11.32 -21.71
CA ASN A 7 5.66 9.98 -21.16
C ASN A 7 4.34 9.77 -20.39
N HIS A 8 3.25 10.31 -20.96
CA HIS A 8 1.95 10.40 -20.30
C HIS A 8 1.45 9.03 -19.80
N GLU A 9 1.59 7.98 -20.61
CA GLU A 9 1.20 6.61 -20.26
C GLU A 9 1.89 6.12 -18.97
N ARG A 10 3.23 6.16 -18.93
CA ARG A 10 4.00 5.74 -17.76
C ARG A 10 3.72 6.61 -16.53
N CYS A 11 3.51 7.92 -16.73
CA CYS A 11 3.14 8.81 -15.64
C CYS A 11 1.77 8.43 -15.06
N MET A 12 0.80 8.08 -15.90
CA MET A 12 -0.53 7.67 -15.48
C MET A 12 -0.52 6.32 -14.75
N GLU A 13 0.25 5.34 -15.21
CA GLU A 13 0.45 4.07 -14.51
C GLU A 13 0.99 4.28 -13.09
N MET A 14 2.01 5.15 -12.95
CA MET A 14 2.57 5.49 -11.65
C MET A 14 1.56 6.22 -10.75
N ILE A 15 0.80 7.18 -11.30
CA ILE A 15 -0.28 7.86 -10.57
C ILE A 15 -1.29 6.85 -10.03
N GLN A 16 -1.69 5.87 -10.84
CA GLN A 16 -2.64 4.83 -10.44
C GLN A 16 -2.05 3.92 -9.34
N ALA A 17 -0.82 3.45 -9.51
CA ALA A 17 -0.14 2.63 -8.50
C ALA A 17 0.01 3.35 -7.15
N VAL A 18 0.29 4.66 -7.18
CA VAL A 18 0.36 5.50 -5.99
C VAL A 18 -1.02 5.66 -5.34
N LEU A 19 -2.06 5.95 -6.13
CA LEU A 19 -3.42 6.09 -5.61
C LEU A 19 -3.95 4.78 -5.01
N ASP A 20 -3.59 3.63 -5.58
CA ASP A 20 -4.00 2.30 -5.12
C ASP A 20 -3.15 1.73 -3.97
N GLY A 21 -2.04 2.40 -3.63
CA GLY A 21 -1.16 2.00 -2.55
C GLY A 21 -0.29 0.78 -2.90
N SER A 22 -0.14 0.48 -4.20
CA SER A 22 0.70 -0.60 -4.71
C SER A 22 2.07 -0.13 -5.20
N ALA A 23 2.34 1.18 -5.19
CA ALA A 23 3.62 1.75 -5.58
C ALA A 23 4.74 1.42 -4.57
N THR A 24 5.95 1.21 -5.08
CA THR A 24 7.13 1.02 -4.22
C THR A 24 7.54 2.34 -3.53
N PRO A 25 8.34 2.28 -2.45
CA PRO A 25 8.86 3.48 -1.80
C PRO A 25 9.63 4.42 -2.75
N GLU A 26 10.37 3.84 -3.70
CA GLU A 26 11.14 4.58 -4.70
C GLU A 26 10.21 5.31 -5.69
N GLU A 27 9.17 4.64 -6.17
CA GLU A 27 8.17 5.23 -7.05
C GLU A 27 7.40 6.36 -6.37
N MET A 28 7.06 6.18 -5.09
CA MET A 28 6.43 7.20 -4.26
C MET A 28 7.29 8.46 -4.09
N GLN A 29 8.61 8.30 -3.93
CA GLN A 29 9.54 9.43 -3.85
C GLN A 29 9.69 10.14 -5.19
N HIS A 30 9.80 9.37 -6.29
CA HIS A 30 9.86 9.92 -7.64
C HIS A 30 8.60 10.75 -7.95
N TYR A 31 7.44 10.19 -7.65
CA TYR A 31 6.14 10.84 -7.77
C TYR A 31 6.06 12.17 -7.01
N LYS A 32 6.43 12.19 -5.73
CA LYS A 32 6.41 13.42 -4.90
C LYS A 32 7.30 14.53 -5.45
N THR A 33 8.40 14.17 -6.11
CA THR A 33 9.40 15.13 -6.60
C THR A 33 9.02 15.67 -7.98
N GLU A 34 8.45 14.84 -8.85
CA GLU A 34 8.20 15.18 -10.26
C GLU A 34 6.76 15.60 -10.56
N MET A 35 5.77 15.19 -9.78
CA MET A 35 4.37 15.38 -10.19
C MET A 35 3.94 16.85 -10.29
N ASN A 36 4.43 17.73 -9.42
CA ASN A 36 4.11 19.17 -9.46
C ASN A 36 4.68 19.90 -10.69
N ARG A 37 5.46 19.22 -11.55
CA ARG A 37 6.13 19.83 -12.70
C ARG A 37 5.33 19.69 -13.99
N CYS A 38 4.27 18.87 -14.03
CA CYS A 38 3.52 18.54 -15.23
C CYS A 38 2.02 18.78 -15.06
N LEU A 39 1.49 19.83 -15.70
CA LEU A 39 0.08 20.21 -15.62
C LEU A 39 -0.88 19.08 -16.04
N PRO A 40 -0.70 18.39 -17.19
CA PRO A 40 -1.62 17.32 -17.59
C PRO A 40 -1.58 16.10 -16.64
N CYS A 41 -0.46 15.88 -15.95
CA CYS A 41 -0.39 14.81 -14.94
C CYS A 41 -1.13 15.19 -13.65
N ILE A 42 -1.12 16.47 -13.27
CA ILE A 42 -1.87 16.99 -12.11
C ILE A 42 -3.38 16.87 -12.39
N GLU A 43 -3.83 17.32 -13.56
CA GLU A 43 -5.23 17.18 -13.98
C GLU A 43 -5.65 15.71 -14.09
N GLY A 44 -4.77 14.85 -14.63
CA GLY A 44 -4.97 13.40 -14.67
C GLY A 44 -5.10 12.77 -13.28
N GLU A 45 -4.28 13.18 -12.32
CA GLU A 45 -4.35 12.73 -10.93
C GLU A 45 -5.68 13.11 -10.27
N GLU A 46 -6.14 14.34 -10.43
CA GLU A 46 -7.43 14.79 -9.90
C GLU A 46 -8.61 14.01 -10.50
N LEU A 47 -8.55 13.71 -11.80
CA LEU A 47 -9.53 12.87 -12.46
C LEU A 47 -9.54 11.46 -11.87
N GLN A 48 -8.37 10.82 -11.73
CA GLN A 48 -8.26 9.47 -11.17
C GLN A 48 -8.77 9.42 -9.71
N LYS A 49 -8.46 10.45 -8.90
CA LYS A 49 -9.03 10.59 -7.54
C LYS A 49 -10.55 10.68 -7.56
N SER A 50 -11.12 11.47 -8.47
CA SER A 50 -12.57 11.64 -8.61
C SER A 50 -13.25 10.34 -9.03
N ILE A 51 -12.67 9.59 -9.97
CA ILE A 51 -13.14 8.26 -10.37
C ILE A 51 -13.11 7.29 -9.18
N LYS A 52 -11.98 7.21 -8.48
CA LYS A 52 -11.84 6.37 -7.29
C LYS A 52 -12.84 6.72 -6.20
N HIS A 53 -13.12 8.00 -6.00
CA HIS A 53 -14.13 8.45 -5.05
C HIS A 53 -15.54 8.01 -5.46
N ALA A 54 -15.92 8.23 -6.72
CA ALA A 54 -17.23 7.83 -7.26
C ALA A 54 -17.45 6.31 -7.19
N LEU A 55 -16.42 5.52 -7.46
CA LEU A 55 -16.47 4.06 -7.31
C LEU A 55 -16.65 3.66 -5.85
N ASN A 56 -15.83 4.20 -4.94
CA ASN A 56 -15.95 3.92 -3.51
C ASN A 56 -17.30 4.32 -2.92
N ALA A 57 -17.95 5.38 -3.43
CA ALA A 57 -19.28 5.79 -3.01
C ALA A 57 -20.37 4.80 -3.42
N LYS A 58 -20.16 4.03 -4.50
CA LYS A 58 -21.12 3.04 -5.03
C LYS A 58 -20.81 1.61 -4.55
N ILE A 59 -19.63 1.37 -4.02
CA ILE A 59 -19.23 0.05 -3.52
C ILE A 59 -19.81 -0.17 -2.13
N GLU A 60 -20.62 -1.23 -2.00
CA GLU A 60 -21.07 -1.73 -0.71
C GLU A 60 -19.92 -2.48 -0.01
N LYS A 61 -19.42 -1.93 1.10
CA LYS A 61 -18.39 -2.60 1.92
C LYS A 61 -19.05 -3.73 2.71
N LYS A 62 -18.98 -4.94 2.18
CA LYS A 62 -19.42 -6.14 2.91
C LYS A 62 -18.44 -6.43 4.05
N CYS A 63 -18.96 -6.72 5.23
CA CYS A 63 -18.14 -7.22 6.33
C CYS A 63 -17.46 -8.52 5.90
N CYS A 64 -16.15 -8.61 6.14
CA CYS A 64 -15.41 -9.85 5.96
C CYS A 64 -16.01 -10.92 6.91
N PRO A 65 -16.25 -12.16 6.47
CA PRO A 65 -16.79 -13.20 7.33
C PRO A 65 -15.96 -13.35 8.60
N GLU A 66 -16.62 -13.45 9.75
CA GLU A 66 -15.92 -13.59 11.04
C GLU A 66 -14.98 -14.80 11.07
N GLN A 67 -15.34 -15.86 10.34
CA GLN A 67 -14.51 -17.04 10.17
C GLN A 67 -13.14 -16.69 9.56
N THR A 68 -13.10 -15.84 8.54
CA THR A 68 -11.85 -15.39 7.90
C THR A 68 -11.01 -14.56 8.87
N ILE A 69 -11.65 -13.65 9.61
CA ILE A 69 -10.97 -12.84 10.62
C ILE A 69 -10.38 -13.73 11.72
N SER A 70 -11.15 -14.72 12.20
CA SER A 70 -10.71 -15.67 13.22
C SER A 70 -9.53 -16.53 12.74
N GLN A 71 -9.55 -16.98 11.47
CA GLN A 71 -8.45 -17.74 10.88
C GLN A 71 -7.18 -16.91 10.72
N ILE A 72 -7.28 -15.62 10.38
CA ILE A 72 -6.12 -14.73 10.30
C ILE A 72 -5.54 -14.51 11.70
N LYS A 73 -6.39 -14.22 12.69
CA LYS A 73 -5.98 -14.02 14.09
C LYS A 73 -5.31 -15.27 14.66
N SER A 74 -5.82 -16.46 14.40
CA SER A 74 -5.23 -17.70 14.93
C SER A 74 -3.84 -17.96 14.34
N LYS A 75 -3.67 -17.77 13.02
CA LYS A 75 -2.36 -17.92 12.36
C LYS A 75 -1.32 -16.93 12.90
N LEU A 76 -1.71 -15.67 13.11
CA LEU A 76 -0.83 -14.67 13.70
C LEU A 76 -0.48 -15.00 15.15
N SER A 77 -1.46 -15.41 15.96
CA SER A 77 -1.24 -15.78 17.36
C SER A 77 -0.24 -16.92 17.51
N VAL A 78 -0.35 -17.97 16.68
CA VAL A 78 0.57 -19.11 16.71
C VAL A 78 1.98 -18.67 16.30
N ALA A 79 2.11 -17.86 15.25
CA ALA A 79 3.40 -17.35 14.81
C ALA A 79 4.08 -16.51 15.90
N SER A 80 3.33 -15.65 16.61
CA SER A 80 3.85 -14.86 17.72
C SER A 80 4.30 -15.72 18.91
N LEU A 81 3.54 -16.76 19.27
CA LEU A 81 3.92 -17.69 20.35
C LEU A 81 5.19 -18.47 20.02
N LEU A 82 5.34 -18.95 18.78
CA LEU A 82 6.55 -19.65 18.33
C LEU A 82 7.78 -18.74 18.35
N LEU A 83 7.64 -17.47 17.94
CA LEU A 83 8.72 -16.48 18.03
C LEU A 83 9.14 -16.24 19.48
N LEU A 84 8.19 -16.09 20.41
CA LEU A 84 8.50 -15.91 21.82
C LEU A 84 9.22 -17.12 22.42
N LEU A 85 8.80 -18.34 22.07
CA LEU A 85 9.49 -19.56 22.48
C LEU A 85 10.92 -19.60 21.94
N LEU A 86 11.13 -19.32 20.65
CA LEU A 86 12.48 -19.25 20.07
C LEU A 86 13.37 -18.21 20.76
N VAL A 87 12.84 -17.02 21.03
CA VAL A 87 13.59 -15.97 21.75
C VAL A 87 13.92 -16.40 23.18
N ALA A 88 12.99 -17.08 23.87
CA ALA A 88 13.22 -17.59 25.22
C ALA A 88 14.31 -18.67 25.24
N GLU A 89 14.30 -19.61 24.30
CA GLU A 89 15.34 -20.65 24.16
C GLU A 89 16.72 -20.03 23.91
N ILE A 90 16.82 -19.05 23.01
CA ILE A 90 18.08 -18.31 22.75
C ILE A 90 18.55 -17.61 24.03
N LYS A 91 17.64 -16.96 24.77
CA LYS A 91 17.98 -16.28 26.02
C LYS A 91 18.42 -17.24 27.13
N LEU A 92 17.86 -18.44 27.19
CA LEU A 92 18.29 -19.47 28.14
C LEU A 92 19.69 -19.99 27.79
N ILE A 93 19.99 -20.17 26.51
CA ILE A 93 21.33 -20.54 26.04
C ILE A 93 22.35 -19.45 26.41
N ASP A 94 22.06 -18.17 26.12
CA ASP A 94 22.93 -17.03 26.47
C ASP A 94 23.21 -16.90 28.00
N ILE A 95 22.30 -17.39 28.85
CA ILE A 95 22.46 -17.34 30.31
C ILE A 95 23.30 -18.52 30.82
N TYR A 96 23.15 -19.69 30.19
CA TYR A 96 23.74 -20.93 30.67
C TYR A 96 25.11 -21.24 30.04
N PHE A 97 25.43 -20.62 28.91
CA PHE A 97 26.70 -20.75 28.18
C PHE A 97 27.43 -19.41 28.10
#